data_AF-A0A060BVA0-F1
#
_entry.id   AF-A0A060BVA0-F1
#
_cell.length_a   1.000
_cell.length_b   1.000
_cell.length_c   1.000
_cell.angle_alpha   90.00
_cell.angle_beta   90.00
_cell.angle_gamma   90.00
#
_symmetry.space_group_name_H-M   'P 1'
#
loop_
_entity.id
_entity.type
_entity.pdbx_description
1 polymer ?
#
loop_
_entity_poly.entity_id
_entity_poly.type
_entity_poly.pdbx_seq_one_letter_code
_entity_poly.pdbx_strand_id
1 'polypeptide(L)'
;MKLVYSLTLCLGMGLSTSMCAQKEVGLKDAFKDNFLIGAAVNTTISSGNDAKATEVIRKHFNSLVAENCMKSGELQPQEGVFDWAEADKLVDYAEKNNQVLIG
;
A
#
# COMPACT_ATOMS: atom_id res chain seq x y z
N MET A 1 -45.88 -1.00 59.85
CA MET A 1 -46.12 -2.01 58.81
C MET A 1 -45.30 -1.60 57.59
N LYS A 2 -44.38 -2.46 57.18
CA LYS A 2 -43.31 -2.23 56.19
C LYS A 2 -43.89 -2.11 54.77
N LEU A 3 -43.32 -1.26 53.91
CA LEU A 3 -42.85 -1.62 52.56
C LEU A 3 -42.12 -0.41 51.91
N VAL A 4 -40.84 -0.21 52.25
CA VAL A 4 -39.65 -0.35 51.38
C VAL A 4 -39.72 0.42 50.04
N TYR A 5 -39.04 1.57 50.00
CA TYR A 5 -38.61 2.26 48.78
C TYR A 5 -37.54 1.41 48.08
N SER A 6 -37.83 0.88 46.89
CA SER A 6 -36.81 0.22 46.06
C SER A 6 -36.50 1.11 44.86
N LEU A 7 -35.51 1.98 45.07
CA LEU A 7 -34.81 2.73 44.02
C LEU A 7 -33.99 1.72 43.21
N THR A 8 -34.55 1.18 42.13
CA THR A 8 -33.77 0.40 41.16
C THR A 8 -32.96 1.37 40.30
N LEU A 9 -31.80 1.75 40.81
CA LEU A 9 -30.72 2.36 40.06
C LEU A 9 -30.16 1.26 39.13
N CYS A 10 -30.68 1.16 37.90
CA CYS A 10 -29.97 0.42 36.85
C CYS A 10 -28.67 1.18 36.55
N LEU A 11 -27.61 0.73 37.22
CA LEU A 11 -26.24 1.11 36.94
C LEU A 11 -25.95 0.73 35.49
N GLY A 12 -26.08 1.71 34.58
CA GLY A 12 -25.65 1.59 33.20
C GLY A 12 -24.12 1.47 33.18
N MET A 13 -23.62 0.27 33.45
CA MET A 13 -22.25 -0.11 33.15
C MET A 13 -22.20 -0.38 31.65
N GLY A 14 -22.21 0.70 30.87
CA GLY A 14 -21.80 0.63 29.48
C GLY A 14 -20.37 0.12 29.45
N LEU A 15 -20.19 -1.15 29.11
CA LEU A 15 -18.91 -1.62 28.59
C LEU A 15 -18.67 -0.82 27.32
N SER A 16 -18.01 0.33 27.43
CA SER A 16 -17.32 0.95 26.31
C SER A 16 -16.17 0.01 25.97
N THR A 17 -16.45 -0.99 25.14
CA THR A 17 -15.42 -1.65 24.36
C THR A 17 -14.82 -0.57 23.47
N SER A 18 -13.71 0.01 23.93
CA SER A 18 -12.84 0.78 23.06
C SER A 18 -12.34 -0.19 22.00
N MET A 19 -13.00 -0.21 20.85
CA MET A 19 -12.41 -0.78 19.66
C MET A 19 -11.23 0.11 19.32
N CYS A 20 -10.04 -0.26 19.79
CA CYS A 20 -8.82 0.21 19.17
C CYS A 20 -8.91 -0.26 17.71
N ALA A 21 -9.28 0.64 16.81
CA ALA A 21 -9.08 0.43 15.39
C ALA A 21 -7.58 0.21 15.21
N GLN A 22 -7.18 -1.05 15.06
CA GLN A 22 -5.79 -1.39 14.78
C GLN A 22 -5.50 -0.80 13.41
N LYS A 23 -4.73 0.30 13.39
CA LYS A 23 -4.26 0.90 12.15
C LYS A 23 -3.62 -0.22 11.35
N GLU A 24 -4.15 -0.51 10.17
CA GLU A 24 -3.56 -1.55 9.32
C GLU A 24 -2.15 -1.10 8.93
N VAL A 25 -1.16 -1.75 9.51
CA VAL A 25 0.27 -1.44 9.30
C VAL A 25 0.73 -2.18 8.04
N GLY A 26 1.33 -1.44 7.10
CA GLY A 26 1.98 -2.01 5.93
C GLY A 26 3.35 -2.60 6.26
N LEU A 27 3.86 -3.48 5.40
CA LEU A 27 5.20 -4.07 5.62
C LEU A 27 6.29 -2.99 5.66
N LYS A 28 6.22 -2.02 4.75
CA LYS A 28 7.07 -0.82 4.73
C LYS A 28 7.09 -0.02 6.04
N ASP A 29 5.97 0.01 6.77
CA ASP A 29 5.86 0.81 7.99
C ASP A 29 6.66 0.21 9.15
N ALA A 30 6.82 -1.12 9.16
CA ALA A 30 7.62 -1.83 10.16
C ALA A 30 9.13 -1.55 10.04
N PHE A 31 9.59 -1.11 8.86
CA PHE A 31 11.02 -0.88 8.56
C PHE A 31 11.33 0.57 8.15
N LYS A 32 10.37 1.49 8.30
CA LYS A 32 10.45 2.87 7.80
C LYS A 32 11.70 3.66 8.24
N ASP A 33 12.25 3.33 9.41
CA ASP A 33 13.40 4.02 10.01
C ASP A 33 14.74 3.30 9.71
N ASN A 34 14.70 2.20 8.94
CA ASN A 34 15.87 1.38 8.63
C ASN A 34 16.21 1.37 7.14
N PHE A 35 15.24 0.98 6.29
CA PHE A 35 15.43 0.85 4.85
C PHE A 35 14.09 0.76 4.11
N LEU A 36 14.15 0.87 2.78
CA LEU A 36 12.99 0.72 1.91
C LEU A 36 12.60 -0.75 1.73
N ILE A 37 11.31 -1.00 1.64
CA ILE A 37 10.73 -2.29 1.28
C ILE A 37 10.27 -2.22 -0.18
N GLY A 38 10.99 -2.97 -1.02
CA GLY A 38 10.87 -2.95 -2.48
C GLY A 38 10.06 -4.09 -3.07
N ALA A 39 9.42 -3.86 -4.21
CA ALA A 39 8.79 -4.89 -5.04
C ALA A 39 9.11 -4.71 -6.53
N ALA A 40 9.25 -5.82 -7.25
CA ALA A 40 9.24 -5.81 -8.70
C ALA A 40 7.80 -5.66 -9.22
N VAL A 41 7.59 -4.77 -10.18
CA VAL A 41 6.26 -4.42 -10.71
C VAL A 41 6.26 -4.53 -12.25
N ASN A 42 5.26 -5.21 -12.79
CA ASN A 42 5.01 -5.25 -14.24
C ASN A 42 4.01 -4.20 -14.69
N THR A 43 3.88 -4.08 -16.01
CA THR A 43 3.04 -3.10 -16.69
C THR A 43 1.56 -3.23 -16.37
N THR A 44 1.05 -4.44 -16.12
CA THR A 44 -0.35 -4.67 -15.72
C THR A 44 -0.66 -4.01 -14.38
N ILE A 45 0.27 -4.01 -13.44
CA ILE A 45 0.11 -3.37 -12.14
C ILE A 45 0.28 -1.85 -12.27
N SER A 46 1.33 -1.38 -12.95
CA SER A 46 1.57 0.07 -13.08
C SER A 46 0.48 0.77 -13.91
N SER A 47 -0.16 0.07 -14.85
CA SER A 47 -1.32 0.57 -15.60
C SER A 47 -2.65 0.48 -14.83
N GLY A 48 -2.65 -0.08 -13.62
CA GLY A 48 -3.85 -0.25 -12.79
C GLY A 48 -4.81 -1.35 -13.25
N ASN A 49 -4.39 -2.22 -14.18
CA ASN A 49 -5.21 -3.32 -14.70
C ASN A 49 -5.27 -4.53 -13.75
N ASP A 50 -4.47 -4.55 -12.69
CA ASP A 50 -4.63 -5.46 -11.55
C ASP A 50 -4.85 -4.66 -10.26
N ALA A 51 -6.13 -4.45 -9.91
CA ALA A 51 -6.52 -3.69 -8.73
C ALA A 51 -6.05 -4.35 -7.42
N LYS A 52 -6.02 -5.69 -7.37
CA LYS A 52 -5.65 -6.42 -6.14
C LYS A 52 -4.15 -6.33 -5.90
N ALA A 53 -3.34 -6.56 -6.92
CA ALA A 53 -1.90 -6.37 -6.80
C ALA A 53 -1.55 -4.91 -6.53
N THR A 54 -2.24 -3.96 -7.18
CA THR A 54 -2.06 -2.52 -6.92
C THR A 54 -2.32 -2.16 -5.46
N GLU A 55 -3.37 -2.72 -4.84
CA GLU A 55 -3.66 -2.52 -3.42
C GLU A 55 -2.53 -3.06 -2.53
N VAL A 56 -2.04 -4.27 -2.80
CA VAL A 56 -0.91 -4.88 -2.08
C VAL A 56 0.35 -4.03 -2.20
N ILE A 57 0.69 -3.59 -3.42
CA ILE A 57 1.87 -2.78 -3.68
C ILE A 57 1.82 -1.47 -2.88
N ARG A 58 0.69 -0.75 -2.96
CA ARG A 58 0.53 0.53 -2.26
C ARG A 58 0.55 0.37 -0.74
N LYS A 59 -0.06 -0.69 -0.22
CA LYS A 59 -0.12 -0.96 1.23
C LYS A 59 1.25 -1.35 1.78
N HIS A 60 1.98 -2.23 1.10
CA HIS A 60 3.13 -2.90 1.70
C HIS A 60 4.50 -2.34 1.28
N PHE A 61 4.61 -1.61 0.16
CA PHE A 61 5.92 -1.24 -0.42
C PHE A 61 6.09 0.27 -0.60
N ASN A 62 7.31 0.77 -0.40
CA ASN A 62 7.72 2.18 -0.62
C ASN A 62 8.87 2.30 -1.65
N SER A 63 9.26 1.20 -2.28
CA SER A 63 10.19 1.22 -3.40
C SER A 63 9.75 0.22 -4.48
N LEU A 64 9.99 0.57 -5.74
CA LEU A 64 9.66 -0.27 -6.89
C LEU A 64 10.90 -0.51 -7.74
N VAL A 65 10.94 -1.65 -8.42
CA VAL A 65 11.83 -1.92 -9.54
C VAL A 65 11.00 -2.44 -10.71
N ALA A 66 11.37 -2.09 -11.94
CA ALA A 66 10.72 -2.64 -13.12
C ALA A 66 10.97 -4.16 -13.20
N GLU A 67 9.91 -4.95 -13.37
CA GLU A 67 10.08 -6.41 -13.58
C GLU A 67 10.82 -6.67 -14.91
N ASN A 68 10.38 -5.99 -15.98
CA ASN A 68 10.96 -6.15 -17.32
C ASN A 68 11.05 -4.83 -18.10
N CYS A 69 10.10 -3.91 -17.99
CA CYS A 69 9.97 -2.77 -18.92
C CYS A 69 11.15 -1.78 -18.99
N MET A 70 12.12 -1.87 -18.07
CA MET A 70 13.36 -1.10 -18.11
C MET A 70 14.60 -1.92 -18.49
N LYS A 71 14.44 -3.19 -18.87
CA LYS A 71 15.56 -3.99 -19.39
C LYS A 71 15.99 -3.42 -20.74
N SER A 72 17.28 -3.53 -21.04
CA SER A 72 17.87 -2.95 -22.26
C SER A 72 17.15 -3.35 -23.54
N GLY A 73 16.70 -4.60 -23.65
CA GLY A 73 15.95 -5.08 -24.82
C GLY A 73 14.53 -4.53 -24.95
N GLU A 74 13.91 -4.12 -23.83
CA GLU A 74 12.61 -3.44 -23.84
C GLU A 74 12.78 -1.96 -24.17
N LEU A 75 13.80 -1.32 -23.58
CA LEU A 75 14.08 0.11 -23.79
C LEU A 75 14.66 0.42 -25.18
N GLN A 76 15.44 -0.50 -25.74
CA GLN A 76 16.08 -0.34 -27.04
C GLN A 76 15.94 -1.64 -27.86
N PRO A 77 14.74 -1.92 -28.41
CA PRO A 77 14.51 -3.15 -29.18
C PRO A 77 15.31 -3.21 -30.49
N GLN A 78 15.69 -2.05 -31.03
CA GLN A 78 16.56 -1.91 -32.20
C GLN A 78 17.56 -0.78 -31.95
N GLU A 79 18.79 -0.91 -32.47
CA GLU A 79 19.82 0.12 -32.30
C GLU A 79 19.32 1.49 -32.79
N GLY A 80 19.45 2.51 -31.92
CA GLY A 80 18.95 3.86 -32.17
C GLY A 80 17.43 4.06 -32.03
N VAL A 81 16.65 3.00 -31.83
CA VAL A 81 15.19 3.08 -31.59
C VAL A 81 14.90 2.78 -30.13
N PHE A 82 14.39 3.77 -29.40
CA PHE A 82 14.04 3.62 -28.00
C PHE A 82 12.53 3.61 -27.80
N ASP A 83 12.05 2.74 -26.91
CA ASP A 83 10.68 2.73 -26.41
C ASP A 83 10.68 2.93 -24.89
N TRP A 84 10.18 4.09 -24.47
CA TRP A 84 10.08 4.48 -23.06
C TRP A 84 8.65 4.38 -22.52
N ALA A 85 7.66 4.02 -23.35
CA ALA A 85 6.25 4.21 -23.01
C ALA A 85 5.83 3.45 -21.75
N GLU A 86 6.30 2.22 -21.56
CA GLU A 86 6.00 1.42 -20.37
C GLU A 86 6.87 1.78 -19.16
N ALA A 87 8.09 2.27 -19.40
CA ALA A 87 8.97 2.77 -18.34
C ALA A 87 8.41 4.07 -17.75
N ASP A 88 7.95 5.00 -18.59
CA ASP A 88 7.35 6.27 -18.18
C ASP A 88 6.07 6.05 -17.35
N LYS A 89 5.22 5.09 -17.76
CA LYS A 89 4.04 4.70 -16.96
C LYS A 89 4.41 4.16 -15.58
N LEU A 90 5.52 3.41 -15.47
CA LEU A 90 6.00 2.92 -14.18
C LEU A 90 6.56 4.07 -13.32
N VAL A 91 7.29 5.01 -13.92
CA VAL A 91 7.76 6.24 -13.24
C VAL A 91 6.57 7.03 -12.70
N ASP A 92 5.58 7.34 -13.54
CA ASP A 92 4.36 8.06 -13.17
C ASP A 92 3.61 7.36 -12.02
N TYR A 93 3.51 6.03 -12.08
CA TYR A 93 2.90 5.23 -11.03
C TYR A 93 3.66 5.36 -9.70
N ALA A 94 4.99 5.24 -9.74
CA ALA A 94 5.83 5.33 -8.55
C ALA A 94 5.72 6.71 -7.89
N GLU A 95 5.83 7.77 -8.70
CA GLU A 95 5.72 9.16 -8.25
C GLU A 95 4.35 9.44 -7.62
N LYS A 96 3.26 9.05 -8.28
CA LYS A 96 1.89 9.21 -7.77
C LYS A 96 1.66 8.53 -6.41
N ASN A 97 2.41 7.47 -6.12
CA ASN A 97 2.29 6.71 -4.87
C ASN A 97 3.38 7.03 -3.84
N ASN A 98 4.25 8.02 -4.09
CA ASN A 98 5.41 8.35 -3.27
C ASN A 98 6.32 7.14 -3.03
N GLN A 99 6.57 6.36 -4.08
CA GLN A 99 7.44 5.19 -4.04
C GLN A 99 8.75 5.50 -4.76
N VAL A 100 9.88 5.09 -4.18
CA VAL A 100 11.19 5.27 -4.79
C VAL A 100 11.38 4.25 -5.91
N LEU A 101 11.59 4.71 -7.14
CA LEU A 101 11.89 3.84 -8.27
C LEU A 101 13.40 3.54 -8.34
N ILE A 102 13.74 2.27 -8.50
CA ILE A 102 15.09 1.78 -8.80
C ILE A 102 15.09 1.31 -10.26
N GLY A 103 15.90 1.96 -11.09
CA GLY A 103 16.07 1.68 -12.52
C GLY A 103 17.23 0.75 -12.82
#